data_AF-A0A812WC13-F1
#
_entry.id   AF-A0A812WC13-F1
#
_cell.length_a   1.000
_cell.length_b   1.000
_cell.length_c   1.000
_cell.angle_alpha   90.00
_cell.angle_beta   90.00
_cell.angle_gamma   90.00
#
_symmetry.space_group_name_H-M   'P 1'
#
loop_
_entity.id
_entity.type
_entity.pdbx_description
1 polymer ?
#
loop_
_entity_poly.entity_id
_entity_poly.type
_entity_poly.pdbx_seq_one_letter_code
_entity_poly.pdbx_strand_id
1 'polypeptide(L)'
;MAKSAWWVWVQDVKKSCGFAPQSATPMWAQSSVGSRGARAQDLGYEAGSVPGMSEDLLEQSRAPKPRPGGSLEEKLEAVIDVFRASQRHLESCREALRRQALERRQAEGRERLPAEVEEVISGGTYLDSFLEAYDGQSFLLHSEEIVPCHEYRLGLEVNSGGAYWKGISIQEAGSLRHDVQAVAGASGLEGSMNIISQFGAAQRGAVLAWRWQHVLDAGPYDLPPWLAKALATEGNDPLRKLQAELEAVRRWEHQVQLDTCKYIKANNEVKDIYIREVLRLWPSETDHQGVEVCKKCAWVEGLDATLFTSRNILVQRVPYDDSHGLALHACIARRQVDEKDKDQSPPYRLITTWVWVQASAASAASAASAATVEAQAQEAVAAVPFKAPCGPCGKAKATMAPSAPSSSSRSRTGNGARASARDLEPGRVASCDRLSKRVLLSLSLSMIHSRVKEL
;
A
#
# COMPACT_ATOMS: atom_id res chain seq x y z
N MET A 1 -31.44 -7.08 -14.77
CA MET A 1 -31.03 -6.48 -13.48
C MET A 1 -31.31 -7.50 -12.39
N ALA A 2 -30.30 -8.26 -11.97
CA ALA A 2 -30.39 -9.23 -10.88
C ALA A 2 -29.40 -8.80 -9.81
N LYS A 3 -29.91 -8.27 -8.68
CA LYS A 3 -29.09 -7.95 -7.51
C LYS A 3 -28.72 -9.25 -6.80
N SER A 4 -27.42 -9.39 -6.56
CA SER A 4 -26.73 -10.49 -5.89
C SER A 4 -27.40 -10.92 -4.57
N ALA A 5 -27.87 -12.16 -4.53
CA ALA A 5 -28.49 -12.82 -3.38
C ALA A 5 -27.54 -13.08 -2.18
N TRP A 6 -26.24 -12.78 -2.31
CA TRP A 6 -25.26 -13.02 -1.26
C TRP A 6 -25.30 -12.02 -0.09
N TRP A 7 -25.80 -10.80 -0.32
CA TRP A 7 -25.91 -9.79 0.73
C TRP A 7 -27.12 -9.97 1.65
N VAL A 8 -28.13 -10.73 1.23
CA VAL A 8 -29.33 -11.02 2.03
C VAL A 8 -29.01 -12.02 3.15
N TRP A 9 -28.11 -12.97 2.90
CA TRP A 9 -27.76 -14.00 3.88
C TRP A 9 -26.99 -13.44 5.09
N VAL A 10 -26.10 -12.45 4.88
CA VAL A 10 -25.34 -11.79 5.96
C VAL A 10 -26.25 -10.91 6.85
N GLN A 11 -27.36 -10.37 6.31
CA GLN A 11 -28.33 -9.64 7.13
C GLN A 11 -29.26 -10.56 7.93
N ASP A 12 -29.55 -11.77 7.45
CA ASP A 12 -30.40 -12.72 8.18
C ASP A 12 -29.70 -13.35 9.39
N VAL A 13 -28.38 -13.57 9.35
CA VAL A 13 -27.61 -14.00 10.54
C VAL A 13 -27.65 -12.92 11.64
N LYS A 14 -27.67 -11.65 11.25
CA LYS A 14 -27.78 -10.53 12.20
C LYS A 14 -29.14 -10.48 12.92
N LYS A 15 -30.19 -11.04 12.31
CA LYS A 15 -31.55 -11.09 12.88
C LYS A 15 -31.81 -12.36 13.70
N SER A 16 -31.17 -13.48 13.39
CA SER A 16 -31.40 -14.77 14.06
C SER A 16 -30.56 -14.96 15.33
N CYS A 17 -29.50 -14.17 15.54
CA CYS A 17 -28.62 -14.33 16.70
C CYS A 17 -29.05 -13.56 17.97
N GLY A 18 -30.23 -12.93 18.02
CA GLY A 18 -30.72 -12.29 19.25
C GLY A 18 -29.88 -11.14 19.80
N PHE A 19 -28.87 -10.66 19.05
CA PHE A 19 -28.14 -9.45 19.41
C PHE A 19 -29.06 -8.26 19.18
N ALA A 20 -29.54 -7.67 20.28
CA ALA A 20 -30.18 -6.36 20.21
C ALA A 20 -29.24 -5.39 19.47
N PRO A 21 -29.74 -4.58 18.52
CA PRO A 21 -28.91 -3.56 17.91
C PRO A 21 -28.43 -2.62 19.02
N GLN A 22 -27.15 -2.72 19.38
CA GLN A 22 -26.47 -1.75 20.24
C GLN A 22 -26.49 -0.42 19.50
N SER A 23 -27.55 0.35 19.72
CA SER A 23 -27.76 1.71 19.20
C SER A 23 -27.17 2.78 20.12
N ALA A 24 -26.52 2.37 21.21
CA ALA A 24 -25.70 3.25 22.00
C ALA A 24 -24.34 3.42 21.31
N THR A 25 -24.17 4.50 20.54
CA THR A 25 -22.85 5.13 20.46
C THR A 25 -22.34 5.24 21.90
N PRO A 26 -21.14 4.72 22.21
CA PRO A 26 -20.68 4.70 23.59
C PRO A 26 -20.70 6.13 24.14
N MET A 27 -21.08 6.30 25.41
CA MET A 27 -21.41 7.60 26.02
C MET A 27 -20.26 8.64 25.88
N TRP A 28 -19.01 8.18 25.72
CA TRP A 28 -17.85 9.02 25.45
C TRP A 28 -17.75 9.59 24.02
N ALA A 29 -18.50 9.05 23.06
CA ALA A 29 -18.60 9.60 21.70
C ALA A 29 -19.35 10.94 21.67
N GLN A 30 -20.05 11.31 22.75
CA GLN A 30 -20.81 12.56 22.86
C GLN A 30 -20.09 13.66 23.66
N SER A 31 -18.93 13.38 24.24
CA SER A 31 -18.21 14.34 25.09
C SER A 31 -17.07 15.03 24.35
N SER A 32 -17.12 16.37 24.32
CA SER A 32 -15.99 17.32 24.13
C SER A 32 -15.57 17.76 22.71
N VAL A 33 -16.51 18.06 21.80
CA VAL A 33 -16.17 18.85 20.60
C VAL A 33 -15.84 20.32 20.97
N GLY A 34 -16.41 20.86 22.05
CA GLY A 34 -16.28 22.27 22.42
C GLY A 34 -15.00 22.70 23.15
N SER A 35 -14.19 21.79 23.69
CA SER A 35 -13.03 22.13 24.54
C SER A 35 -11.66 21.86 23.91
N ARG A 36 -11.61 21.41 22.65
CA ARG A 36 -10.35 20.98 22.00
C ARG A 36 -9.57 22.14 21.38
N GLY A 37 -10.24 23.10 20.75
CA GLY A 37 -9.59 24.26 20.13
C GLY A 37 -8.81 25.13 21.13
N ALA A 38 -9.26 25.23 22.38
CA ALA A 38 -8.55 25.96 23.43
C ALA A 38 -7.33 25.20 23.98
N ARG A 39 -7.37 23.86 23.98
CA ARG A 39 -6.35 23.02 24.60
C ARG A 39 -5.04 22.97 23.79
N ALA A 40 -5.12 23.08 22.46
CA ALA A 40 -3.94 23.09 21.61
C ALA A 40 -3.08 24.36 21.81
N GLN A 41 -3.72 25.51 22.08
CA GLN A 41 -3.01 26.76 22.38
C GLN A 41 -2.41 26.74 23.80
N ASP A 42 -3.12 26.19 24.79
CA ASP A 42 -2.64 26.13 26.17
C ASP A 42 -1.49 25.14 26.40
N LEU A 43 -1.37 24.10 25.56
CA LEU A 43 -0.29 23.12 25.67
C LEU A 43 1.05 23.58 25.07
N GLY A 44 1.08 24.79 24.49
CA GLY A 44 2.32 25.38 23.97
C GLY A 44 2.95 24.58 22.82
N TYR A 45 2.14 23.82 22.07
CA TYR A 45 2.63 23.16 20.86
C TYR A 45 3.10 24.23 19.89
N GLU A 46 4.38 24.19 19.54
CA GLU A 46 4.93 25.06 18.51
C GLU A 46 4.13 24.85 17.23
N ALA A 47 3.73 25.95 16.58
CA ALA A 47 2.97 25.89 15.36
C ALA A 47 3.74 25.07 14.30
N GLY A 48 3.27 23.86 14.01
CA GLY A 48 3.91 22.92 13.09
C GLY A 48 4.40 21.61 13.72
N SER A 49 4.41 21.48 15.06
CA SER A 49 4.76 20.21 15.69
C SER A 49 3.71 19.14 15.36
N VAL A 50 4.16 17.98 14.89
CA VAL A 50 3.29 16.85 14.53
C VAL A 50 3.30 15.84 15.68
N PRO A 51 2.14 15.46 16.25
CA PRO A 51 2.07 14.51 17.35
C PRO A 51 2.79 13.19 17.06
N GLY A 52 3.66 12.78 18.00
CA GLY A 52 4.44 11.54 17.94
C GLY A 52 5.47 11.46 16.82
N MET A 53 5.81 12.57 16.16
CA MET A 53 6.87 12.63 15.16
C MET A 53 7.90 13.69 15.54
N SER A 54 9.18 13.33 15.53
CA SER A 54 10.25 14.33 15.62
C SER A 54 10.35 15.12 14.32
N GLU A 55 10.90 16.33 14.40
CA GLU A 55 11.19 17.15 13.23
C GLU A 55 12.12 16.40 12.26
N ASP A 56 13.16 15.72 12.76
CA ASP A 56 14.05 14.88 11.96
C ASP A 56 13.31 13.80 11.15
N LEU A 57 12.31 13.14 11.76
CA LEU A 57 11.51 12.11 11.08
C LEU A 57 10.63 12.74 10.01
N LEU A 58 10.03 13.91 10.29
CA LEU A 58 9.26 14.65 9.31
C LEU A 58 10.17 15.09 8.14
N GLU A 59 11.35 15.63 8.42
CA GLU A 59 12.32 15.98 7.39
C GLU A 59 12.74 14.77 6.57
N GLN A 60 13.03 13.63 7.19
CA GLN A 60 13.36 12.38 6.50
C GLN A 60 12.19 11.89 5.62
N SER A 61 10.96 12.01 6.12
CA SER A 61 9.75 11.61 5.38
C SER A 61 9.48 12.53 4.18
N ARG A 62 9.72 13.83 4.32
CA ARG A 62 9.57 14.87 3.28
C ARG A 62 10.73 14.90 2.30
N ALA A 63 11.92 14.47 2.72
CA ALA A 63 13.16 14.63 1.97
C ALA A 63 12.96 14.16 0.52
N PRO A 64 13.02 15.10 -0.46
CA PRO A 64 12.78 14.81 -1.87
C PRO A 64 13.96 14.05 -2.47
N LYS A 65 15.15 14.24 -1.89
CA LYS A 65 16.32 13.46 -2.24
C LYS A 65 16.28 12.16 -1.43
N PRO A 66 16.14 11.00 -2.09
CA PRO A 66 16.67 9.81 -1.47
C PRO A 66 18.14 10.13 -1.17
N ARG A 67 18.54 10.08 0.11
CA ARG A 67 19.87 9.54 0.37
C ARG A 67 19.92 8.26 -0.48
N PRO A 68 20.95 8.02 -1.30
CA PRO A 68 21.01 6.79 -2.09
C PRO A 68 20.68 5.60 -1.17
N GLY A 69 19.47 5.04 -1.28
CA GLY A 69 18.90 4.11 -0.30
C GLY A 69 17.45 4.34 0.13
N GLY A 70 17.00 5.58 0.36
CA GLY A 70 15.71 5.84 1.04
C GLY A 70 14.45 5.48 0.23
N SER A 71 13.95 4.25 0.32
CA SER A 71 12.70 3.81 -0.32
C SER A 71 11.46 4.36 0.42
N LEU A 72 10.30 4.41 -0.26
CA LEU A 72 9.03 4.70 0.43
C LEU A 72 8.72 3.65 1.50
N GLU A 73 9.13 2.40 1.26
CA GLU A 73 9.07 1.30 2.22
C GLU A 73 9.82 1.64 3.51
N GLU A 74 11.09 2.06 3.41
CA GLU A 74 11.91 2.46 4.56
C GLU A 74 11.29 3.65 5.34
N LYS A 75 10.71 4.61 4.60
CA LYS A 75 10.01 5.75 5.22
C LYS A 75 8.78 5.29 6.01
N LEU A 76 7.97 4.38 5.44
CA LEU A 76 6.80 3.81 6.11
C LEU A 76 7.21 3.01 7.36
N GLU A 77 8.23 2.17 7.25
CA GLU A 77 8.75 1.38 8.37
C GLU A 77 9.26 2.27 9.51
N ALA A 78 10.02 3.31 9.20
CA ALA A 78 10.50 4.27 10.20
C ALA A 78 9.35 4.95 10.95
N VAL A 79 8.29 5.38 10.24
CA VAL A 79 7.11 5.98 10.88
C VAL A 79 6.35 4.97 11.73
N ILE A 80 6.14 3.75 11.23
CA ILE A 80 5.50 2.65 11.98
C ILE A 80 6.25 2.37 13.29
N ASP A 81 7.58 2.30 13.24
CA ASP A 81 8.39 1.99 14.40
C ASP A 81 8.34 3.09 15.47
N VAL A 82 8.32 4.36 15.06
CA VAL A 82 8.18 5.49 15.98
C VAL A 82 6.79 5.51 16.64
N PHE A 83 5.73 5.27 15.88
CA PHE A 83 4.37 5.18 16.42
C PHE A 83 4.21 3.99 17.36
N ARG A 84 4.80 2.84 17.01
CA ARG A 84 4.81 1.64 17.85
C ARG A 84 5.61 1.86 19.13
N ALA A 85 6.74 2.57 19.07
CA ALA A 85 7.52 2.94 20.25
C ALA A 85 6.74 3.86 21.18
N SER A 86 6.06 4.87 20.62
CA SER A 86 5.20 5.81 21.36
C SER A 86 4.03 5.08 22.04
N GLN A 87 3.38 4.15 21.32
CA GLN A 87 2.34 3.29 21.87
C GLN A 87 2.84 2.47 23.06
N ARG A 88 3.96 1.74 22.90
CA ARG A 88 4.58 0.93 23.96
C ARG A 88 4.97 1.78 25.17
N HIS A 89 5.44 3.00 24.95
CA HIS A 89 5.77 3.92 26.02
C HIS A 89 4.54 4.25 26.87
N LEU A 90 3.42 4.63 26.25
CA LEU A 90 2.17 4.88 26.98
C LEU A 90 1.67 3.64 27.71
N GLU A 91 1.74 2.46 27.09
CA GLU A 91 1.38 1.20 27.73
C GLU A 91 2.24 0.91 28.96
N SER A 92 3.55 1.20 28.90
CA SER A 92 4.46 1.05 30.05
C SER A 92 4.15 2.04 31.19
N CYS A 93 3.59 3.21 30.85
CA CYS A 93 3.21 4.25 31.80
C CYS A 93 1.79 4.06 32.38
N ARG A 94 1.10 2.97 32.05
CA ARG A 94 -0.31 2.74 32.42
C ARG A 94 -0.62 3.01 33.90
N GLU A 95 0.20 2.49 34.82
CA GLU A 95 -0.04 2.65 36.25
C GLU A 95 0.11 4.10 36.73
N ALA A 96 1.07 4.83 36.15
CA ALA A 96 1.27 6.25 36.45
C ALA A 96 0.11 7.09 35.89
N LEU A 97 -0.31 6.83 34.65
CA LEU A 97 -1.43 7.50 34.01
C LEU A 97 -2.76 7.23 34.72
N ARG A 98 -2.97 6.00 35.20
CA ARG A 98 -4.11 5.61 36.03
C ARG A 98 -4.20 6.44 37.30
N ARG A 99 -3.09 6.56 38.05
CA ARG A 99 -3.03 7.37 39.27
C ARG A 99 -3.26 8.85 38.98
N GLN A 100 -2.56 9.38 37.98
CA GLN A 100 -2.65 10.79 37.58
C GLN A 100 -4.07 11.16 37.13
N ALA A 101 -4.80 10.25 36.47
CA ALA A 101 -6.18 10.49 36.05
C ALA A 101 -7.11 10.71 37.26
N LEU A 102 -6.93 9.95 38.34
CA LEU A 102 -7.70 10.12 39.58
C LEU A 102 -7.34 11.44 40.28
N GLU A 103 -6.05 11.76 40.39
CA GLU A 103 -5.57 13.00 41.02
C GLU A 103 -6.05 14.25 40.26
N ARG A 104 -5.95 14.26 38.93
CA ARG A 104 -6.40 15.40 38.10
C ARG A 104 -7.90 15.63 38.22
N ARG A 105 -8.71 14.57 38.23
CA ARG A 105 -10.18 14.71 38.40
C ARG A 105 -10.55 15.31 39.75
N GLN A 106 -9.83 14.94 40.81
CA GLN A 106 -10.02 15.53 42.14
C GLN A 106 -9.65 17.01 42.16
N ALA A 107 -8.54 17.40 41.50
CA ALA A 107 -8.06 18.78 41.46
C ALA A 107 -8.90 19.70 40.57
N GLU A 108 -9.33 19.23 39.38
CA GLU A 108 -10.02 20.03 38.37
C GLU A 108 -11.53 20.18 38.63
N GLY A 109 -12.09 19.48 39.63
CA GLY A 109 -13.52 19.54 39.94
C GLY A 109 -14.43 19.09 38.78
N ARG A 110 -13.89 18.35 37.81
CA ARG A 110 -14.65 17.78 36.68
C ARG A 110 -15.66 16.74 37.17
N GLU A 111 -16.59 16.35 36.29
CA GLU A 111 -17.52 15.24 36.55
C GLU A 111 -16.79 14.06 37.19
N ARG A 112 -17.12 13.83 38.47
CA ARG A 112 -16.54 12.75 39.25
C ARG A 112 -16.97 11.43 38.64
N LEU A 113 -16.03 10.48 38.58
CA LEU A 113 -16.42 9.12 38.26
C LEU A 113 -17.32 8.62 39.40
N PRO A 114 -18.24 7.67 39.12
CA PRO A 114 -18.96 7.01 40.19
C PRO A 114 -17.97 6.43 41.22
N ALA A 115 -18.31 6.50 42.50
CA ALA A 115 -17.41 6.10 43.59
C ALA A 115 -16.96 4.64 43.44
N GLU A 116 -17.84 3.76 42.96
CA GLU A 116 -17.51 2.35 42.71
C GLU A 116 -16.49 2.21 41.58
N VAL A 117 -16.57 3.06 40.54
CA VAL A 117 -15.62 3.07 39.43
C VAL A 117 -14.26 3.58 39.92
N GLU A 118 -14.22 4.60 40.78
CA GLU A 118 -12.97 5.08 41.40
C GLU A 118 -12.33 4.01 42.30
N GLU A 119 -13.12 3.27 43.08
CA GLU A 119 -12.64 2.14 43.87
C GLU A 119 -12.03 1.05 42.97
N VAL A 120 -12.72 0.69 41.88
CA VAL A 120 -12.21 -0.34 40.94
C VAL A 120 -10.92 0.12 40.26
N ILE A 121 -10.84 1.39 39.82
CA ILE A 121 -9.64 1.92 39.17
C ILE A 121 -8.47 2.01 40.16
N SER A 122 -8.70 2.43 41.40
CA SER A 122 -7.64 2.56 42.40
C SER A 122 -7.20 1.20 42.97
N GLY A 123 -8.17 0.38 43.36
CA GLY A 123 -7.95 -0.94 43.97
C GLY A 123 -7.56 -2.04 42.98
N GLY A 124 -7.84 -1.86 41.68
CA GLY A 124 -7.55 -2.87 40.66
C GLY A 124 -8.36 -4.16 40.82
N THR A 125 -9.44 -4.13 41.59
CA THR A 125 -10.34 -5.26 41.82
C THR A 125 -11.79 -4.81 41.72
N TYR A 126 -12.69 -5.69 41.30
CA TYR A 126 -14.13 -5.43 41.18
C TYR A 126 -14.97 -6.59 41.72
N LEU A 127 -16.24 -6.30 42.02
CA LEU A 127 -17.25 -7.29 42.42
C LEU A 127 -18.22 -7.56 41.26
N ASP A 128 -18.94 -8.67 41.31
CA ASP A 128 -19.95 -9.01 40.30
C ASP A 128 -21.11 -8.00 40.23
N SER A 129 -21.47 -7.37 41.35
CA SER A 129 -22.47 -6.30 41.38
C SER A 129 -22.05 -5.06 40.58
N PHE A 130 -20.75 -4.76 40.53
CA PHE A 130 -20.20 -3.72 39.66
C PHE A 130 -20.40 -4.09 38.17
N LEU A 131 -20.27 -5.39 37.87
CA LEU A 131 -20.67 -6.09 36.64
C LEU A 131 -21.97 -5.57 36.06
N GLU A 132 -22.99 -5.78 36.87
CA GLU A 132 -24.38 -5.59 36.51
C GLU A 132 -24.74 -4.10 36.43
N ALA A 133 -24.17 -3.28 37.33
CA ALA A 133 -24.45 -1.85 37.41
C ALA A 133 -23.91 -1.06 36.20
N TYR A 134 -22.74 -1.45 35.70
CA TYR A 134 -22.00 -0.68 34.70
C TYR A 134 -21.80 -1.41 33.37
N ASP A 135 -22.59 -2.46 33.11
CA ASP A 135 -22.49 -3.25 31.88
C ASP A 135 -22.56 -2.39 30.61
N GLY A 136 -21.60 -2.61 29.70
CA GLY A 136 -21.48 -1.90 28.43
C GLY A 136 -20.96 -0.46 28.56
N GLN A 137 -20.60 -0.01 29.75
CA GLN A 137 -20.04 1.32 29.95
C GLN A 137 -18.51 1.33 29.76
N SER A 138 -17.99 2.49 29.35
CA SER A 138 -16.55 2.72 29.26
C SER A 138 -16.18 4.07 29.86
N PHE A 139 -15.22 4.05 30.77
CA PHE A 139 -14.76 5.24 31.50
C PHE A 139 -13.37 5.63 31.01
N LEU A 140 -13.27 6.76 30.31
CA LEU A 140 -12.00 7.27 29.79
C LEU A 140 -11.10 7.75 30.94
N LEU A 141 -9.90 7.19 31.07
CA LEU A 141 -8.92 7.57 32.08
C LEU A 141 -7.91 8.56 31.50
N HIS A 142 -7.39 8.23 30.32
CA HIS A 142 -6.35 9.01 29.66
C HIS A 142 -6.55 8.96 28.15
N SER A 143 -6.20 10.04 27.48
CA SER A 143 -6.27 10.17 26.03
C SER A 143 -5.15 11.10 25.62
N GLU A 144 -4.30 10.62 24.72
CA GLU A 144 -3.21 11.40 24.14
C GLU A 144 -3.18 11.17 22.65
N GLU A 145 -3.03 12.26 21.90
CA GLU A 145 -2.78 12.18 20.47
C GLU A 145 -1.29 11.92 20.27
N ILE A 146 -0.96 10.69 19.89
CA ILE A 146 0.42 10.28 19.59
C ILE A 146 0.64 10.04 18.10
N VAL A 147 -0.41 10.17 17.30
CA VAL A 147 -0.38 10.10 15.85
C VAL A 147 -1.34 11.15 15.32
N PRO A 148 -1.02 11.86 14.22
CA PRO A 148 -1.90 12.88 13.67
C PRO A 148 -3.31 12.35 13.40
N CYS A 149 -4.31 13.04 13.92
CA CYS A 149 -5.72 12.68 13.86
C CYS A 149 -6.08 11.37 14.59
N HIS A 150 -5.20 10.85 15.46
CA HIS A 150 -5.42 9.57 16.13
C HIS A 150 -5.00 9.62 17.60
N GLU A 151 -5.99 9.46 18.47
CA GLU A 151 -5.79 9.38 19.91
C GLU A 151 -5.59 7.93 20.36
N TYR A 152 -4.65 7.73 21.26
CA TYR A 152 -4.49 6.49 22.00
C TYR A 152 -5.10 6.64 23.40
N ARG A 153 -6.20 5.92 23.62
CA ARG A 153 -7.09 6.10 24.78
C ARG A 153 -6.96 4.93 25.73
N LEU A 154 -6.71 5.22 27.00
CA LEU A 154 -6.83 4.27 28.11
C LEU A 154 -8.20 4.45 28.76
N GLY A 155 -9.00 3.39 28.80
CA GLY A 155 -10.28 3.39 29.49
C GLY A 155 -10.50 2.13 30.32
N LEU A 156 -11.38 2.23 31.31
CA LEU A 156 -11.98 1.07 31.97
C LEU A 156 -13.23 0.68 31.19
N GLU A 157 -13.21 -0.49 30.55
CA GLU A 157 -14.35 -1.09 29.85
C GLU A 157 -15.00 -2.14 30.76
N VAL A 158 -16.32 -2.09 30.91
CA VAL A 158 -17.07 -3.00 31.79
C VAL A 158 -18.04 -3.83 30.97
N ASN A 159 -17.94 -5.16 31.07
CA ASN A 159 -18.79 -6.09 30.33
C ASN A 159 -19.33 -7.20 31.24
N SER A 160 -20.63 -7.42 31.24
CA SER A 160 -21.28 -8.53 31.98
C SER A 160 -21.14 -9.88 31.28
N GLY A 161 -20.68 -9.88 30.02
CA GLY A 161 -20.56 -11.07 29.15
C GLY A 161 -21.88 -11.49 28.47
N GLY A 162 -22.96 -10.74 28.66
CA GLY A 162 -24.22 -11.01 27.96
C GLY A 162 -24.94 -12.29 28.43
N ALA A 163 -25.83 -12.82 27.57
CA ALA A 163 -26.79 -13.85 27.95
C ALA A 163 -26.16 -15.19 28.40
N TYR A 164 -24.96 -15.52 27.89
CA TYR A 164 -24.26 -16.75 28.25
C TYR A 164 -23.93 -16.82 29.75
N TRP A 165 -23.57 -15.69 30.35
CA TRP A 165 -23.16 -15.65 31.76
C TRP A 165 -24.33 -15.48 32.73
N LYS A 166 -25.51 -15.05 32.26
CA LYS A 166 -26.71 -14.87 33.09
C LYS A 166 -27.21 -16.16 33.75
N GLY A 167 -26.89 -17.32 33.18
CA GLY A 167 -27.29 -18.64 33.70
C GLY A 167 -26.28 -19.28 34.65
N ILE A 168 -25.07 -18.73 34.75
CA ILE A 168 -24.02 -19.26 35.64
C ILE A 168 -24.20 -18.57 36.98
N SER A 169 -25.07 -19.13 37.84
CA SER A 169 -25.22 -18.66 39.21
C SER A 169 -23.92 -18.94 39.96
N ILE A 170 -23.06 -17.93 40.07
CA ILE A 170 -21.88 -18.00 40.93
C ILE A 170 -22.41 -17.83 42.35
N GLN A 171 -22.73 -18.95 43.01
CA GLN A 171 -23.34 -18.97 44.36
C GLN A 171 -22.42 -18.39 45.46
N GLU A 172 -21.17 -18.04 45.12
CA GLU A 172 -20.18 -17.38 45.99
C GLU A 172 -19.82 -15.94 45.55
N ALA A 173 -20.54 -15.37 44.57
CA ALA A 173 -20.21 -14.12 43.90
C ALA A 173 -20.22 -12.86 44.78
N GLY A 174 -20.99 -12.85 45.88
CA GLY A 174 -21.26 -11.63 46.63
C GLY A 174 -20.02 -11.01 47.30
N SER A 175 -18.98 -11.82 47.56
CA SER A 175 -17.76 -11.37 48.24
C SER A 175 -16.47 -11.59 47.45
N LEU A 176 -16.52 -12.32 46.34
CA LEU A 176 -15.31 -12.61 45.56
C LEU A 176 -14.91 -11.37 44.76
N ARG A 177 -13.74 -10.81 45.06
CA ARG A 177 -13.13 -9.74 44.28
C ARG A 177 -12.36 -10.35 43.11
N HIS A 178 -12.61 -9.84 41.92
CA HIS A 178 -11.91 -10.20 40.69
C HIS A 178 -10.90 -9.12 40.32
N ASP A 179 -9.73 -9.51 39.83
CA ASP A 179 -8.72 -8.56 39.38
C ASP A 179 -9.11 -7.90 38.05
N VAL A 180 -8.92 -6.58 37.97
CA VAL A 180 -9.05 -5.83 36.71
C VAL A 180 -7.88 -6.21 35.80
N GLN A 181 -8.21 -6.88 34.70
CA GLN A 181 -7.21 -7.23 33.71
C GLN A 181 -6.84 -6.01 32.88
N ALA A 182 -5.61 -5.97 32.40
CA ALA A 182 -5.16 -4.93 31.49
C ALA A 182 -4.84 -5.52 30.12
N VAL A 183 -5.44 -4.93 29.10
CA VAL A 183 -5.28 -5.32 27.70
C VAL A 183 -4.44 -4.25 27.01
N ALA A 184 -3.26 -4.65 26.57
CA ALA A 184 -2.42 -3.84 25.68
C ALA A 184 -3.06 -3.78 24.28
N GLY A 185 -3.01 -2.62 23.64
CA GLY A 185 -3.43 -2.48 22.24
C GLY A 185 -2.42 -3.14 21.29
N ALA A 186 -1.17 -3.30 21.72
CA ALA A 186 -0.08 -3.89 20.95
C ALA A 186 0.01 -5.43 21.03
N SER A 187 -0.98 -6.15 21.59
CA SER A 187 -0.88 -7.61 21.69
C SER A 187 -0.82 -8.21 20.28
N GLY A 188 0.38 -8.60 19.85
CA GLY A 188 0.75 -9.00 18.50
C GLY A 188 0.13 -10.30 17.99
N LEU A 189 -1.05 -10.71 18.47
CA LEU A 189 -1.93 -11.54 17.67
C LEU A 189 -2.54 -10.65 16.56
N GLU A 190 -1.68 -10.27 15.61
CA GLU A 190 -1.94 -9.41 14.44
C GLU A 190 -2.97 -9.99 13.45
N GLY A 191 -3.53 -11.18 13.71
CA GLY A 191 -4.71 -11.72 13.03
C GLY A 191 -6.02 -11.56 13.79
N SER A 192 -6.00 -10.95 14.97
CA SER A 192 -7.10 -10.96 15.92
C SER A 192 -7.67 -9.57 16.24
N MET A 193 -8.13 -8.90 15.19
CA MET A 193 -9.38 -8.12 15.30
C MET A 193 -10.60 -9.03 15.60
N ASN A 194 -10.36 -10.17 16.24
CA ASN A 194 -11.27 -11.26 16.44
C ASN A 194 -11.29 -11.70 17.90
N ILE A 195 -10.24 -11.58 18.71
CA ILE A 195 -10.40 -12.02 20.09
C ILE A 195 -11.28 -11.02 20.84
N ILE A 196 -10.91 -9.74 20.97
CA ILE A 196 -11.74 -8.83 21.77
C ILE A 196 -12.91 -8.23 20.95
N SER A 197 -12.84 -8.19 19.63
CA SER A 197 -13.98 -7.80 18.78
C SER A 197 -14.88 -8.96 18.30
N GLN A 198 -14.48 -10.25 18.34
CA GLN A 198 -15.47 -11.36 18.32
C GLN A 198 -15.96 -11.70 19.73
N PHE A 199 -15.16 -11.54 20.78
CA PHE A 199 -15.61 -11.71 22.17
C PHE A 199 -16.11 -10.41 22.80
N GLY A 200 -16.33 -9.34 22.04
CA GLY A 200 -16.76 -8.02 22.54
C GLY A 200 -18.12 -8.02 23.24
N ALA A 201 -18.87 -9.12 23.14
CA ALA A 201 -20.06 -9.38 23.95
C ALA A 201 -19.92 -10.60 24.87
N ALA A 202 -18.86 -11.41 24.75
CA ALA A 202 -18.68 -12.67 25.45
C ALA A 202 -17.69 -12.60 26.62
N GLN A 203 -16.80 -11.60 26.65
CA GLN A 203 -15.90 -11.39 27.78
C GLN A 203 -16.68 -10.77 28.94
N ARG A 204 -16.71 -11.47 30.07
CA ARG A 204 -17.23 -10.96 31.35
C ARG A 204 -16.07 -10.41 32.15
N GLY A 205 -16.16 -9.16 32.60
CA GLY A 205 -15.19 -8.53 33.48
C GLY A 205 -15.01 -7.04 33.25
N ALA A 206 -14.27 -6.41 34.15
CA ALA A 206 -13.81 -5.04 34.03
C ALA A 206 -12.36 -5.06 33.56
N VAL A 207 -12.06 -4.33 32.49
CA VAL A 207 -10.78 -4.39 31.81
C VAL A 207 -10.26 -2.99 31.55
N LEU A 208 -8.99 -2.75 31.88
CA LEU A 208 -8.27 -1.57 31.42
C LEU A 208 -7.79 -1.82 29.99
N ALA A 209 -8.42 -1.16 29.03
CA ALA A 209 -8.14 -1.36 27.62
C ALA A 209 -7.54 -0.09 27.00
N TRP A 210 -6.54 -0.31 26.15
CA TRP A 210 -6.06 0.71 25.23
C TRP A 210 -6.78 0.61 23.89
N ARG A 211 -7.30 1.73 23.39
CA ARG A 211 -8.03 1.81 22.13
C ARG A 211 -7.50 2.98 21.30
N TRP A 212 -7.26 2.71 20.03
CA TRP A 212 -7.09 3.77 19.06
C TRP A 212 -8.43 4.40 18.70
N GLN A 213 -8.42 5.71 18.47
CA GLN A 213 -9.58 6.43 17.96
C GLN A 213 -9.16 7.51 16.97
N HIS A 214 -9.80 7.49 15.80
CA HIS A 214 -9.66 8.57 14.84
C HIS A 214 -10.42 9.83 15.28
N VAL A 215 -9.79 10.99 15.11
CA VAL A 215 -10.27 12.31 15.50
C VAL A 215 -10.20 13.23 14.28
N LEU A 216 -11.34 13.81 13.89
CA LEU A 216 -11.46 14.54 12.62
C LEU A 216 -10.86 15.96 12.64
N ASP A 217 -10.64 16.56 13.82
CA ASP A 217 -10.54 18.03 13.95
C ASP A 217 -9.28 18.53 14.70
N ALA A 218 -8.17 17.80 14.66
CA ALA A 218 -7.00 18.16 15.48
C ALA A 218 -6.08 19.24 14.85
N GLY A 219 -6.33 19.63 13.59
CA GLY A 219 -5.72 20.78 12.92
C GLY A 219 -4.98 20.42 11.63
N PRO A 220 -4.55 21.43 10.85
CA PRO A 220 -3.76 21.20 9.65
C PRO A 220 -2.34 20.80 10.05
N TYR A 221 -2.07 19.51 10.08
CA TYR A 221 -0.72 19.00 10.17
C TYR A 221 -0.01 19.16 8.83
N ASP A 222 1.22 19.66 8.84
CA ASP A 222 2.07 19.68 7.65
C ASP A 222 2.65 18.28 7.38
N LEU A 223 1.80 17.35 6.95
CA LEU A 223 2.23 15.97 6.68
C LEU A 223 2.66 15.80 5.22
N PRO A 224 3.64 14.92 4.94
CA PRO A 224 3.85 14.44 3.58
C PRO A 224 2.54 13.92 2.98
N PRO A 225 2.24 14.22 1.70
CA PRO A 225 0.96 13.83 1.08
C PRO A 225 0.68 12.32 1.17
N TRP A 226 1.71 11.49 1.03
CA TRP A 226 1.59 10.03 1.15
C TRP A 226 1.16 9.59 2.55
N LEU A 227 1.70 10.23 3.60
CA LEU A 227 1.40 9.90 5.00
C LEU A 227 0.00 10.37 5.37
N ALA A 228 -0.36 11.60 4.96
CA ALA A 228 -1.71 12.13 5.11
C ALA A 228 -2.75 11.21 4.47
N LYS A 229 -2.48 10.75 3.23
CA LYS A 229 -3.33 9.80 2.50
C LYS A 229 -3.46 8.46 3.25
N ALA A 230 -2.35 7.90 3.71
CA ALA A 230 -2.37 6.63 4.44
C ALA A 230 -3.21 6.73 5.73
N LEU A 231 -2.99 7.78 6.54
CA LEU A 231 -3.72 8.00 7.80
C LEU A 231 -5.20 8.35 7.60
N ALA A 232 -5.56 8.99 6.48
CA ALA A 232 -6.93 9.32 6.12
C ALA A 232 -7.79 8.10 5.71
N THR A 233 -7.16 6.94 5.46
CA THR A 233 -7.88 5.69 5.16
C THR A 233 -8.84 5.33 6.30
N GLU A 234 -9.95 4.65 6.00
CA GLU A 234 -10.91 4.25 7.03
C GLU A 234 -10.30 3.36 8.12
N GLY A 235 -10.76 3.54 9.35
CA GLY A 235 -10.32 2.77 10.52
C GLY A 235 -9.82 3.66 11.66
N ASN A 236 -9.71 3.07 12.86
CA ASN A 236 -9.22 3.79 14.04
C ASN A 236 -7.74 3.57 14.29
N ASP A 237 -7.16 2.46 13.84
CA ASP A 237 -5.78 2.08 14.15
C ASP A 237 -4.82 2.61 13.08
N PRO A 238 -3.99 3.63 13.39
CA PRO A 238 -3.06 4.19 12.43
C PRO A 238 -1.94 3.22 12.04
N LEU A 239 -1.49 2.34 12.95
CA LEU A 239 -0.44 1.36 12.65
C LEU A 239 -0.93 0.38 11.60
N ARG A 240 -2.18 -0.08 11.72
CA ARG A 240 -2.78 -0.97 10.73
C ARG A 240 -2.96 -0.30 9.37
N LYS A 241 -3.32 0.98 9.34
CA LYS A 241 -3.40 1.76 8.08
C LYS A 241 -2.03 1.83 7.39
N LEU A 242 -0.98 2.15 8.16
CA LEU A 242 0.38 2.23 7.64
C LEU A 242 0.92 0.86 7.20
N GLN A 243 0.63 -0.21 7.94
CA GLN A 243 0.97 -1.58 7.54
C GLN A 243 0.28 -1.98 6.24
N ALA A 244 -1.01 -1.65 6.08
CA ALA A 244 -1.73 -1.92 4.84
C ALA A 244 -1.14 -1.15 3.65
N GLU A 245 -0.73 0.10 3.84
CA GLU A 245 -0.04 0.89 2.81
C GLU A 245 1.34 0.29 2.48
N LEU A 246 2.11 -0.12 3.49
CA LEU A 246 3.40 -0.81 3.31
C LEU A 246 3.24 -2.10 2.48
N GLU A 247 2.24 -2.92 2.77
CA GLU A 247 1.92 -4.11 1.97
C GLU A 247 1.45 -3.76 0.55
N ALA A 248 0.75 -2.65 0.36
CA ALA A 248 0.36 -2.17 -0.97
C ALA A 248 1.59 -1.73 -1.79
N VAL A 249 2.51 -0.99 -1.17
CA VAL A 249 3.79 -0.59 -1.78
C VAL A 249 4.61 -1.82 -2.18
N ARG A 250 4.78 -2.80 -1.27
CA ARG A 250 5.51 -4.04 -1.55
C ARG A 250 4.93 -4.84 -2.71
N ARG A 251 3.60 -4.99 -2.74
CA ARG A 251 2.92 -5.70 -3.84
C ARG A 251 3.10 -4.97 -5.17
N TRP A 252 2.98 -3.65 -5.16
CA TRP A 252 3.20 -2.83 -6.34
C TRP A 252 4.65 -2.94 -6.83
N GLU A 253 5.64 -2.80 -5.94
CA GLU A 253 7.05 -2.92 -6.28
C GLU A 253 7.35 -4.31 -6.87
N HIS A 254 6.87 -5.37 -6.23
CA HIS A 254 7.04 -6.73 -6.74
C HIS A 254 6.42 -6.88 -8.15
N GLN A 255 5.22 -6.35 -8.37
CA GLN A 255 4.59 -6.38 -9.70
C GLN A 255 5.42 -5.63 -10.75
N VAL A 256 5.94 -4.45 -10.41
CA VAL A 256 6.81 -3.65 -11.29
C VAL A 256 8.09 -4.42 -11.62
N GLN A 257 8.68 -5.11 -10.63
CA GLN A 257 9.86 -5.95 -10.83
C GLN A 257 9.56 -7.16 -11.72
N LEU A 258 8.41 -7.83 -11.59
CA LEU A 258 7.99 -8.91 -12.48
C LEU A 258 7.80 -8.42 -13.93
N ASP A 259 7.36 -7.18 -14.10
CA ASP A 259 7.15 -6.57 -15.41
C ASP A 259 8.43 -5.99 -16.05
N THR A 260 9.61 -6.18 -15.43
CA THR A 260 10.92 -5.67 -15.92
C THR A 260 11.15 -5.98 -17.40
N CYS A 261 10.87 -7.21 -17.84
CA CYS A 261 11.08 -7.63 -19.23
C CYS A 261 10.18 -6.88 -20.20
N LYS A 262 8.92 -6.63 -19.80
CA LYS A 262 7.98 -5.87 -20.60
C LYS A 262 8.47 -4.43 -20.77
N TYR A 263 8.97 -3.82 -19.70
CA TYR A 263 9.53 -2.46 -19.76
C TYR A 263 10.79 -2.37 -20.63
N ILE A 264 11.70 -3.34 -20.52
CA ILE A 264 12.90 -3.41 -21.37
C ILE A 264 12.54 -3.53 -22.84
N LYS A 265 11.53 -4.34 -23.18
CA LYS A 265 11.07 -4.52 -24.56
C LYS A 265 10.30 -3.30 -25.09
N ALA A 266 9.57 -2.59 -24.22
CA ALA A 266 8.80 -1.41 -24.59
C ALA A 266 9.66 -0.15 -24.81
N ASN A 267 10.76 0.02 -24.04
CA ASN A 267 11.88 0.97 -24.21
C ASN A 267 11.57 2.39 -24.76
N ASN A 268 10.39 2.94 -24.46
CA ASN A 268 9.93 4.22 -25.03
C ASN A 268 10.74 5.44 -24.54
N GLU A 269 11.34 5.39 -23.35
CA GLU A 269 12.06 6.53 -22.76
C GLU A 269 13.53 6.63 -23.21
N VAL A 270 14.07 5.58 -23.83
CA VAL A 270 15.48 5.54 -24.23
C VAL A 270 15.67 6.33 -25.52
N LYS A 271 16.25 7.54 -25.39
CA LYS A 271 16.52 8.44 -26.52
C LYS A 271 17.60 7.91 -27.47
N ASP A 272 18.61 7.21 -26.92
CA ASP A 272 19.70 6.66 -27.72
C ASP A 272 19.20 5.44 -28.51
N ILE A 273 19.18 5.58 -29.83
CA ILE A 273 18.67 4.58 -30.77
C ILE A 273 19.44 3.27 -30.64
N TYR A 274 20.76 3.32 -30.45
CA TYR A 274 21.60 2.12 -30.34
C TYR A 274 21.28 1.36 -29.07
N ILE A 275 21.21 2.07 -27.94
CA ILE A 275 20.92 1.46 -26.63
C ILE A 275 19.51 0.87 -26.61
N ARG A 276 18.54 1.57 -27.21
CA ARG A 276 17.18 1.09 -27.36
C ARG A 276 17.14 -0.22 -28.13
N GLU A 277 17.89 -0.33 -29.23
CA GLU A 277 17.96 -1.55 -30.03
C GLU A 277 18.64 -2.71 -29.26
N VAL A 278 19.71 -2.44 -28.50
CA VAL A 278 20.34 -3.44 -27.61
C VAL A 278 19.32 -4.00 -26.62
N LEU A 279 18.55 -3.13 -25.97
CA LEU A 279 17.54 -3.53 -24.99
C LEU A 279 16.40 -4.32 -25.65
N ARG A 280 15.98 -3.92 -26.87
CA ARG A 280 14.94 -4.60 -27.64
C ARG A 280 15.33 -6.03 -28.02
N LEU A 281 16.59 -6.24 -28.39
CA LEU A 281 17.13 -7.53 -28.79
C LEU A 281 17.51 -8.42 -27.60
N TRP A 282 17.38 -7.91 -26.36
CA TRP A 282 17.80 -8.67 -25.19
C TRP A 282 16.93 -9.93 -25.00
N PRO A 283 17.53 -11.13 -24.97
CA PRO A 283 16.77 -12.37 -24.90
C PRO A 283 16.08 -12.52 -23.55
N SER A 284 14.85 -13.05 -23.57
CA SER A 284 14.09 -13.45 -22.39
C SER A 284 13.96 -14.98 -22.32
N GLU A 285 13.81 -15.50 -21.12
CA GLU A 285 13.46 -16.88 -20.82
C GLU A 285 12.23 -16.92 -19.93
N THR A 286 11.47 -18.00 -19.98
CA THR A 286 10.32 -18.18 -19.08
C THR A 286 10.80 -18.90 -17.83
N ASP A 287 10.52 -18.34 -16.66
CA ASP A 287 10.86 -19.00 -15.39
C ASP A 287 9.93 -20.19 -15.11
N HIS A 288 10.18 -20.86 -13.98
CA HIS A 288 9.38 -22.01 -13.53
C HIS A 288 7.91 -21.66 -13.20
N GLN A 289 7.58 -20.38 -13.10
CA GLN A 289 6.23 -19.85 -12.82
C GLN A 289 5.52 -19.37 -14.09
N GLY A 290 6.16 -19.45 -15.26
CA GLY A 290 5.59 -18.96 -16.51
C GLY A 290 5.82 -17.46 -16.76
N VAL A 291 6.61 -16.79 -15.93
CA VAL A 291 6.92 -15.35 -16.07
C VAL A 291 8.13 -15.17 -16.98
N GLU A 292 8.06 -14.24 -17.93
CA GLU A 292 9.21 -13.89 -18.75
C GLU A 292 10.25 -13.11 -17.93
N VAL A 293 11.48 -13.60 -17.89
CA VAL A 293 12.64 -12.99 -17.22
C VAL A 293 13.75 -12.75 -18.24
N CYS A 294 14.47 -11.63 -18.17
CA CYS A 294 15.58 -11.33 -19.07
C CYS A 294 16.76 -12.25 -18.73
N LYS A 295 17.41 -12.80 -19.76
CA LYS A 295 18.61 -13.61 -19.54
C LYS A 295 19.71 -12.75 -18.92
N LYS A 296 20.40 -13.30 -17.93
CA LYS A 296 21.52 -12.63 -17.24
C LYS A 296 22.65 -12.22 -18.18
N CYS A 297 22.87 -13.00 -19.25
CA CYS A 297 23.90 -12.75 -20.25
C CYS A 297 23.30 -12.85 -21.65
N ALA A 298 23.77 -11.99 -22.56
CA ALA A 298 23.35 -12.03 -23.95
C ALA A 298 24.52 -11.73 -24.88
N TRP A 299 24.40 -12.27 -26.09
CA TRP A 299 25.28 -11.98 -27.21
C TRP A 299 24.56 -10.99 -28.10
N VAL A 300 25.23 -9.85 -28.35
CA VAL A 300 24.70 -8.80 -29.20
C VAL A 300 25.71 -8.59 -30.32
N GLU A 301 25.32 -9.01 -31.52
CA GLU A 301 26.14 -8.89 -32.72
C GLU A 301 25.84 -7.58 -33.46
N GLY A 302 26.83 -7.08 -34.21
CA GLY A 302 26.64 -5.93 -35.11
C GLY A 302 26.59 -4.55 -34.46
N LEU A 303 26.91 -4.43 -33.17
CA LEU A 303 26.96 -3.15 -32.44
C LEU A 303 28.34 -2.89 -31.84
N ASP A 304 28.79 -1.63 -31.90
CA ASP A 304 30.06 -1.21 -31.31
C ASP A 304 29.96 -1.16 -29.78
N ALA A 305 30.72 -2.05 -29.13
CA ALA A 305 30.81 -2.21 -27.68
C ALA A 305 31.04 -0.89 -26.93
N THR A 306 31.92 -0.04 -27.48
CA THR A 306 32.40 1.17 -26.81
C THR A 306 31.28 2.20 -26.60
N LEU A 307 30.24 2.13 -27.43
CA LEU A 307 29.11 3.06 -27.39
C LEU A 307 28.11 2.75 -26.27
N PHE A 308 28.06 1.52 -25.77
CA PHE A 308 27.05 1.11 -24.79
C PHE A 308 27.61 0.48 -23.51
N THR A 309 28.86 0.05 -23.47
CA THR A 309 29.46 -0.51 -22.24
C THR A 309 29.64 0.56 -21.14
N SER A 310 29.42 0.15 -19.89
CA SER A 310 29.64 0.95 -18.67
C SER A 310 28.75 2.20 -18.53
N ARG A 311 27.72 2.33 -19.37
CA ARG A 311 26.72 3.39 -19.25
C ARG A 311 25.56 2.90 -18.39
N ASN A 312 25.15 3.73 -17.42
CA ASN A 312 23.90 3.55 -16.71
C ASN A 312 22.81 4.31 -17.47
N ILE A 313 21.84 3.58 -17.99
CA ILE A 313 20.76 4.09 -18.83
C ILE A 313 19.45 3.98 -18.05
N LEU A 314 18.69 5.07 -18.02
CA LEU A 314 17.30 5.03 -17.59
C LEU A 314 16.46 4.37 -18.69
N VAL A 315 15.84 3.23 -18.38
CA VAL A 315 15.01 2.45 -19.31
C VAL A 315 13.55 2.89 -19.23
N GLN A 316 13.03 2.99 -18.01
CA GLN A 316 11.62 3.26 -17.75
C GLN A 316 11.46 3.90 -16.38
N ARG A 317 10.49 4.81 -16.24
CA ARG A 317 9.95 5.25 -14.95
C ARG A 317 8.53 4.78 -14.77
N VAL A 318 8.21 4.25 -13.60
CA VAL A 318 6.86 3.81 -13.23
C VAL A 318 6.44 4.60 -11.99
N PRO A 319 5.47 5.52 -12.12
CA PRO A 319 4.99 6.27 -10.96
C PRO A 319 4.17 5.36 -10.03
N TYR A 320 4.35 5.55 -8.71
CA TYR A 320 3.47 4.99 -7.69
C TYR A 320 2.41 6.02 -7.28
N ASP A 321 2.87 7.23 -6.95
CA ASP A 321 2.05 8.39 -6.61
C ASP A 321 2.66 9.67 -7.21
N ASP A 322 2.14 10.85 -6.85
CA ASP A 322 2.58 12.15 -7.36
C ASP A 322 4.01 12.53 -6.95
N SER A 323 4.57 11.86 -5.94
CA SER A 323 5.86 12.13 -5.33
C SER A 323 6.87 10.99 -5.46
N HIS A 324 6.44 9.75 -5.63
CA HIS A 324 7.28 8.55 -5.65
C HIS A 324 7.06 7.73 -6.91
N GLY A 325 8.14 7.12 -7.40
CA GLY A 325 8.10 6.11 -8.43
C GLY A 325 9.35 5.25 -8.42
N LEU A 326 9.35 4.24 -9.28
CA LEU A 326 10.50 3.38 -9.51
C LEU A 326 11.09 3.69 -10.88
N ALA A 327 12.42 3.82 -10.93
CA ALA A 327 13.18 3.96 -12.16
C ALA A 327 13.95 2.66 -12.42
N LEU A 328 13.73 2.08 -13.60
CA LEU A 328 14.51 0.96 -14.09
C LEU A 328 15.78 1.50 -14.73
N HIS A 329 16.90 1.22 -14.11
CA HIS A 329 18.22 1.49 -14.65
C HIS A 329 18.80 0.21 -15.26
N ALA A 330 19.43 0.34 -16.43
CA ALA A 330 20.16 -0.72 -17.09
C ALA A 330 21.63 -0.32 -17.22
N CYS A 331 22.52 -1.22 -16.85
CA CYS A 331 23.95 -1.11 -17.08
C CYS A 331 24.40 -2.31 -17.91
N ILE A 332 25.06 -2.03 -19.04
CA ILE A 332 25.63 -3.07 -19.88
C ILE A 332 27.11 -3.16 -19.55
N ALA A 333 27.52 -4.27 -18.93
CA ALA A 333 28.90 -4.53 -18.55
C ALA A 333 29.51 -5.58 -19.49
N ARG A 334 30.78 -5.39 -19.85
CA ARG A 334 31.55 -6.45 -20.50
C ARG A 334 31.84 -7.54 -19.46
N ARG A 335 31.53 -8.80 -19.75
CA ARG A 335 31.94 -9.90 -18.87
C ARG A 335 33.46 -9.96 -18.88
N GLN A 336 34.08 -10.05 -17.70
CA GLN A 336 35.47 -10.48 -17.61
C GLN A 336 35.54 -11.92 -18.13
N VAL A 337 36.11 -12.10 -19.31
CA VAL A 337 36.45 -13.41 -19.86
C VAL A 337 37.90 -13.66 -19.47
N ASP A 338 38.16 -14.79 -18.82
CA ASP A 338 39.52 -15.23 -18.55
C ASP A 338 40.30 -15.36 -19.87
N GLU A 339 41.56 -14.94 -19.90
CA GLU A 339 42.34 -14.77 -21.13
C GLU A 339 42.45 -16.01 -22.03
N LYS A 340 42.08 -17.20 -21.54
CA LYS A 340 42.13 -18.46 -22.28
C LYS A 340 41.02 -18.63 -23.32
N ASP A 341 39.92 -17.89 -23.22
CA ASP A 341 38.75 -18.00 -24.12
C ASP A 341 38.58 -16.76 -25.01
N LYS A 342 39.69 -16.12 -25.42
CA LYS A 342 39.67 -14.85 -26.19
C LYS A 342 39.04 -14.95 -27.59
N ASP A 343 38.94 -16.15 -28.16
CA ASP A 343 38.49 -16.35 -29.54
C ASP A 343 36.97 -16.51 -29.70
N GLN A 344 36.22 -16.57 -28.59
CA GLN A 344 34.75 -16.55 -28.62
C GLN A 344 34.26 -15.21 -28.03
N SER A 345 33.71 -14.38 -28.92
CA SER A 345 33.24 -12.98 -28.77
C SER A 345 32.82 -12.51 -27.36
N PRO A 346 32.99 -11.22 -27.03
CA PRO A 346 32.76 -10.74 -25.67
C PRO A 346 31.28 -10.89 -25.26
N PRO A 347 30.96 -11.73 -24.26
CA PRO A 347 29.60 -11.82 -23.76
C PRO A 347 29.31 -10.57 -22.91
N TYR A 348 28.22 -9.87 -23.21
CA TYR A 348 27.77 -8.74 -22.41
C TYR A 348 26.80 -9.22 -21.33
N ARG A 349 26.83 -8.53 -20.20
CA ARG A 349 25.91 -8.73 -19.09
C ARG A 349 25.04 -7.49 -18.96
N LEU A 350 23.73 -7.65 -19.06
CA LEU A 350 22.77 -6.62 -18.68
C LEU A 350 22.51 -6.76 -17.20
N ILE A 351 22.77 -5.68 -16.47
CA ILE A 351 22.45 -5.55 -15.06
C ILE A 351 21.33 -4.52 -14.99
N THR A 352 20.16 -4.96 -14.52
CA THR A 352 19.04 -4.06 -14.27
C THR A 352 18.89 -3.83 -12.78
N THR A 353 18.63 -2.59 -12.41
CA THR A 353 18.43 -2.18 -11.02
C THR A 353 17.25 -1.24 -10.96
N TRP A 354 16.26 -1.59 -10.15
CA TRP A 354 15.17 -0.68 -9.80
C TRP A 354 15.65 0.25 -8.68
N VAL A 355 15.40 1.54 -8.84
CA VAL A 355 15.77 2.55 -7.86
C VAL A 355 14.57 3.45 -7.61
N TRP A 356 14.28 3.71 -6.33
CA TRP A 356 13.26 4.69 -5.95
C TRP A 356 13.66 6.09 -6.39
N VAL A 357 12.74 6.79 -7.07
CA VAL A 357 12.94 8.15 -7.60
C VAL A 357 11.75 9.02 -7.26
N GLN A 358 11.99 10.33 -7.21
CA GLN A 358 10.92 11.31 -7.03
C GLN A 358 10.18 11.52 -8.36
N ALA A 359 8.85 11.39 -8.35
CA ALA A 359 8.02 11.47 -9.56
C ALA A 359 8.08 12.87 -10.24
N SER A 360 8.20 13.94 -9.45
CA SER A 360 8.25 15.35 -9.90
C SER A 360 9.36 15.67 -10.92
N ALA A 361 10.50 14.96 -10.86
CA ALA A 361 11.62 15.24 -11.77
C ALA A 361 11.33 14.88 -13.25
N ALA A 362 10.30 14.06 -13.52
CA ALA A 362 9.96 13.67 -14.89
C ALA A 362 9.10 14.73 -15.63
N SER A 363 8.17 15.37 -14.92
CA SER A 363 7.30 16.42 -15.47
C SER A 363 8.09 17.68 -15.82
N ALA A 364 8.94 18.15 -14.91
CA ALA A 364 9.72 19.38 -15.13
C ALA A 364 10.76 19.23 -16.25
N ALA A 365 11.43 18.07 -16.36
CA ALA A 365 12.40 17.84 -17.42
C ALA A 365 11.75 17.67 -18.81
N SER A 366 10.57 17.05 -18.87
CA SER A 366 9.77 16.93 -20.11
C SER A 366 9.17 18.27 -20.53
N ALA A 367 8.62 19.04 -19.59
CA ALA A 367 8.06 20.37 -19.84
C ALA A 367 9.15 21.39 -20.23
N ALA A 368 10.32 21.37 -19.60
CA ALA A 368 11.43 22.24 -19.96
C ALA A 368 11.97 21.92 -21.36
N SER A 369 12.01 20.65 -21.76
CA SER A 369 12.42 20.26 -23.11
C SER A 369 11.35 20.54 -24.16
N ALA A 370 10.06 20.42 -23.85
CA ALA A 370 8.97 20.85 -24.73
C ALA A 370 8.95 22.37 -24.93
N ALA A 371 9.12 23.16 -23.86
CA ALA A 371 9.18 24.62 -23.93
C ALA A 371 10.39 25.12 -24.74
N THR A 372 11.51 24.39 -24.70
CA THR A 372 12.70 24.72 -25.51
C THR A 372 12.47 24.45 -27.00
N VAL A 373 11.72 23.38 -27.34
CA VAL A 373 11.35 23.06 -28.73
C VAL A 373 10.30 24.04 -29.28
N GLU A 374 9.34 24.48 -28.47
CA GLU A 374 8.38 25.52 -28.85
C GLU A 374 9.04 26.89 -29.06
N ALA A 375 9.99 27.28 -28.20
CA ALA A 375 10.75 28.51 -28.36
C ALA A 375 11.60 28.51 -29.65
N GLN A 376 12.24 27.38 -29.98
CA GLN A 376 13.00 27.23 -31.23
C GLN A 376 12.09 27.16 -32.48
N ALA A 377 10.87 26.62 -32.35
CA ALA A 377 9.90 26.62 -33.44
C ALA A 377 9.34 28.02 -33.73
N GLN A 378 9.17 28.88 -32.72
CA GLN A 378 8.73 30.26 -32.91
C GLN A 378 9.82 31.16 -33.51
N GLU A 379 11.10 30.91 -33.21
CA GLU A 379 12.22 31.65 -33.80
C GLU A 379 12.47 31.27 -35.28
N ALA A 380 12.13 30.04 -35.69
CA ALA A 380 12.24 29.58 -37.07
C ALA A 380 11.14 30.14 -38.01
N VAL A 381 9.98 30.56 -37.48
CA VAL A 381 8.90 31.14 -38.29
C VAL A 381 9.14 32.64 -38.59
N ALA A 382 10.01 33.30 -37.83
CA ALA A 382 10.36 34.71 -38.06
C ALA A 382 11.42 34.94 -39.16
N ALA A 383 12.06 33.88 -39.69
CA ALA A 383 13.24 34.00 -40.55
C ALA A 383 13.11 33.32 -41.93
N VAL A 384 11.93 33.31 -42.54
CA VAL A 384 11.77 32.87 -43.94
C VAL A 384 11.36 34.04 -44.83
N PRO A 385 12.27 34.63 -45.62
CA PRO A 385 11.89 35.57 -46.68
C PRO A 385 11.12 34.81 -47.78
N PHE A 386 9.87 35.21 -47.97
CA PHE A 386 8.95 34.72 -48.98
C PHE A 386 9.53 34.95 -50.38
N LYS A 387 9.92 33.89 -51.09
CA LYS A 387 10.33 33.95 -52.50
C LYS A 387 9.23 33.32 -53.36
N ALA A 388 8.65 34.14 -54.24
CA ALA A 388 7.53 33.78 -55.10
C ALA A 388 7.85 32.64 -56.09
N PRO A 389 6.87 31.79 -56.45
CA PRO A 389 7.10 30.66 -57.34
C PRO A 389 7.03 31.05 -58.83
N CYS A 390 8.01 30.59 -59.60
CA CYS A 390 7.98 30.58 -61.06
C CYS A 390 7.57 29.17 -61.57
N GLY A 391 6.49 29.12 -62.34
CA GLY A 391 6.43 28.45 -63.65
C GLY A 391 6.32 26.90 -63.73
N PRO A 392 5.43 26.34 -64.57
CA PRO A 392 5.12 24.92 -64.62
C PRO A 392 5.86 24.15 -65.74
N CYS A 393 6.26 22.92 -65.46
CA CYS A 393 6.75 21.91 -66.40
C CYS A 393 6.82 20.60 -65.60
N GLY A 394 6.32 19.44 -66.01
CA GLY A 394 5.76 18.94 -67.25
C GLY A 394 5.39 17.47 -66.98
N LYS A 395 4.39 16.97 -67.70
CA LYS A 395 3.83 15.63 -67.58
C LYS A 395 4.85 14.55 -67.94
N ALA A 396 4.88 13.44 -67.21
CA ALA A 396 5.18 12.12 -67.77
C ALA A 396 4.55 11.00 -66.92
N LYS A 397 4.08 9.98 -67.62
CA LYS A 397 3.09 8.97 -67.26
C LYS A 397 3.67 7.61 -67.67
N ALA A 398 3.72 6.63 -66.76
CA ALA A 398 3.81 5.18 -67.02
C ALA A 398 3.75 4.50 -65.63
N THR A 399 2.73 3.76 -65.21
CA THR A 399 2.12 2.51 -65.72
C THR A 399 3.13 1.38 -65.91
N MET A 400 3.17 0.43 -64.95
CA MET A 400 2.86 -1.01 -65.14
C MET A 400 3.19 -1.79 -63.86
N ALA A 401 2.18 -2.49 -63.34
CA ALA A 401 2.28 -3.67 -62.49
C ALA A 401 2.37 -4.93 -63.39
N PRO A 402 2.09 -6.15 -62.90
CA PRO A 402 2.70 -6.95 -61.83
C PRO A 402 3.16 -8.33 -62.37
N SER A 403 3.86 -9.14 -61.55
CA SER A 403 3.76 -10.61 -61.68
C SER A 403 4.34 -11.35 -60.48
N ALA A 404 3.44 -12.04 -59.76
CA ALA A 404 3.72 -13.33 -59.10
C ALA A 404 3.82 -14.43 -60.18
N PRO A 405 4.37 -15.62 -59.89
CA PRO A 405 3.47 -16.73 -59.51
C PRO A 405 4.11 -17.72 -58.50
N SER A 406 3.32 -18.26 -57.56
CA SER A 406 2.74 -19.63 -57.54
C SER A 406 3.61 -20.74 -56.93
N SER A 407 3.15 -21.22 -55.77
CA SER A 407 2.94 -22.64 -55.39
C SER A 407 3.96 -23.72 -55.77
N SER A 408 4.42 -24.47 -54.76
CA SER A 408 4.42 -25.94 -54.85
C SER A 408 4.42 -26.61 -53.47
N SER A 409 3.37 -27.37 -53.24
CA SER A 409 3.21 -28.45 -52.28
C SER A 409 4.25 -29.57 -52.45
N ARG A 410 4.68 -30.21 -51.35
CA ARG A 410 4.90 -31.66 -51.33
C ARG A 410 4.87 -32.27 -49.93
N SER A 411 3.90 -33.14 -49.76
CA SER A 411 3.78 -34.22 -48.77
C SER A 411 4.76 -35.36 -49.03
N ARG A 412 5.33 -35.98 -47.98
CA ARG A 412 5.71 -37.42 -47.92
C ARG A 412 6.12 -37.78 -46.49
N THR A 413 5.24 -38.39 -45.68
CA THR A 413 5.17 -39.84 -45.35
C THR A 413 6.49 -40.50 -44.96
N GLY A 414 6.54 -41.05 -43.74
CA GLY A 414 7.60 -41.95 -43.28
C GLY A 414 7.27 -42.58 -41.93
N ASN A 415 6.51 -43.67 -41.96
CA ASN A 415 6.30 -44.61 -40.86
C ASN A 415 7.62 -45.26 -40.40
N GLY A 416 7.73 -45.59 -39.12
CA GLY A 416 8.80 -46.46 -38.61
C GLY A 416 8.62 -46.80 -37.13
N ALA A 417 7.93 -47.91 -36.87
CA ALA A 417 7.61 -48.45 -35.55
C ALA A 417 8.80 -49.17 -34.87
N ARG A 418 8.87 -49.18 -33.53
CA ARG A 418 8.66 -50.38 -32.68
C ARG A 418 9.07 -50.19 -31.21
N ALA A 419 8.11 -50.52 -30.34
CA ALA A 419 8.18 -51.31 -29.10
C ALA A 419 9.38 -51.17 -28.16
N SER A 420 9.08 -50.88 -26.88
CA SER A 420 9.10 -51.92 -25.85
C SER A 420 8.38 -51.49 -24.58
N ALA A 421 7.63 -52.42 -24.02
CA ALA A 421 6.83 -52.33 -22.81
C ALA A 421 7.67 -52.15 -21.54
N ARG A 422 7.09 -51.46 -20.55
CA ARG A 422 7.05 -51.95 -19.17
C ARG A 422 5.96 -51.23 -18.39
N ASP A 423 5.07 -52.05 -17.85
CA ASP A 423 4.04 -51.73 -16.89
C ASP A 423 4.59 -51.02 -15.65
N LEU A 424 3.80 -50.10 -15.11
CA LEU A 424 3.52 -49.94 -13.68
C LEU A 424 2.42 -48.87 -13.53
N GLU A 425 1.27 -49.29 -13.00
CA GLU A 425 0.15 -48.42 -12.64
C GLU A 425 0.58 -47.32 -11.64
N PRO A 426 -0.15 -46.19 -11.62
CA PRO A 426 -1.03 -46.02 -10.46
C PRO A 426 -2.38 -45.35 -10.76
N GLY A 427 -3.41 -45.77 -10.02
CA GLY A 427 -4.29 -44.87 -9.29
C GLY A 427 -5.27 -44.03 -10.11
N ARG A 428 -6.47 -44.58 -10.30
CA ARG A 428 -7.68 -43.83 -10.67
C ARG A 428 -7.95 -42.69 -9.68
N VAL A 429 -7.92 -41.45 -10.16
CA VAL A 429 -8.76 -40.36 -9.63
C VAL A 429 -9.57 -39.83 -10.81
N ALA A 430 -10.88 -40.06 -10.75
CA ALA A 430 -11.83 -39.53 -11.69
C ALA A 430 -11.94 -38.01 -11.50
N SER A 431 -11.64 -37.24 -12.55
CA SER A 431 -12.01 -35.83 -12.63
C SER A 431 -12.75 -35.59 -13.95
N CYS A 432 -13.96 -35.06 -13.81
CA CYS A 432 -14.88 -34.77 -14.90
C CYS A 432 -14.37 -33.61 -15.76
N ASP A 433 -14.00 -33.91 -17.00
CA ASP A 433 -13.98 -32.94 -18.08
C ASP A 433 -15.40 -32.74 -18.62
N ARG A 434 -16.00 -31.57 -18.39
CA ARG A 434 -16.95 -30.94 -19.33
C ARG A 434 -16.94 -29.42 -19.17
N LEU A 435 -16.29 -28.79 -20.15
CA LEU A 435 -16.78 -27.67 -20.96
C LEU A 435 -17.53 -26.54 -20.24
N SER A 436 -16.86 -25.40 -20.10
CA SER A 436 -17.49 -24.10 -20.39
C SER A 436 -16.45 -23.07 -20.82
N LYS A 437 -16.26 -22.96 -22.14
CA LYS A 437 -15.88 -21.70 -22.78
C LYS A 437 -17.10 -20.78 -22.74
N ARG A 438 -17.04 -19.68 -22.00
CA ARG A 438 -17.81 -18.47 -22.32
C ARG A 438 -17.17 -17.22 -21.71
N VAL A 439 -16.77 -16.37 -22.63
CA VAL A 439 -16.30 -14.99 -22.58
C VAL A 439 -17.22 -14.08 -21.74
N LEU A 440 -16.63 -13.36 -20.77
CA LEU A 440 -17.05 -12.07 -20.21
C LEU A 440 -15.72 -11.37 -19.83
N LEU A 441 -15.39 -10.14 -20.21
CA LEU A 441 -16.01 -8.83 -19.95
C LEU A 441 -15.36 -7.86 -20.96
N SER A 442 -16.03 -6.99 -21.75
CA SER A 442 -16.97 -5.90 -21.45
C SER A 442 -16.49 -4.88 -20.41
N LEU A 443 -16.26 -3.65 -20.89
CA LEU A 443 -16.23 -2.35 -20.18
C LEU A 443 -14.87 -1.86 -19.65
N SER A 444 -14.13 -1.18 -20.52
CA SER A 444 -13.26 -0.05 -20.18
C SER A 444 -13.66 1.17 -21.03
N LEU A 445 -14.85 1.70 -20.76
CA LEU A 445 -15.39 2.91 -21.38
C LEU A 445 -15.97 3.81 -20.28
N SER A 446 -15.09 4.43 -19.49
CA SER A 446 -15.46 5.49 -18.54
C SER A 446 -14.39 6.59 -18.33
N MET A 447 -13.31 6.64 -19.13
CA MET A 447 -12.26 7.67 -18.98
C MET A 447 -12.14 8.68 -20.14
N ILE A 448 -13.23 8.94 -20.89
CA ILE A 448 -13.21 9.97 -21.97
C ILE A 448 -14.32 11.04 -21.82
N HIS A 449 -15.12 11.03 -20.75
CA HIS A 449 -16.23 12.00 -20.60
C HIS A 449 -16.05 13.11 -19.54
N SER A 450 -14.82 13.53 -19.27
CA SER A 450 -14.58 14.71 -18.41
C SER A 450 -13.64 15.78 -18.99
N ARG A 451 -13.46 15.84 -20.32
CA ARG A 451 -12.59 16.87 -20.96
C ARG A 451 -13.19 17.54 -22.20
N VAL A 452 -14.52 17.75 -22.25
CA VAL A 452 -15.18 18.57 -23.30
C VAL A 452 -16.25 19.51 -22.71
N LYS A 453 -15.97 20.13 -21.57
CA LYS A 453 -16.74 21.30 -21.10
C LYS A 453 -15.79 22.30 -20.48
N GLU A 454 -14.98 22.92 -21.34
CA GLU A 454 -14.37 24.25 -21.19
C GLU A 454 -13.46 24.51 -22.43
N LEU A 455 -14.13 24.54 -23.57
CA LEU A 455 -13.92 25.34 -24.78
C LEU A 455 -15.33 25.55 -25.37
#